data_AF-A0A533T7X2-F1
#
_entry.id   AF-A0A533T7X2-F1
#
_cell.length_a   1.000
_cell.length_b   1.000
_cell.length_c   1.000
_cell.angle_alpha   90.00
_cell.angle_beta   90.00
_cell.angle_gamma   90.00
#
_symmetry.space_group_name_H-M   'P 1'
#
loop_
_entity.id
_entity.type
_entity.pdbx_description
1 polymer ?
#
loop_
_entity_poly.entity_id
_entity_poly.type
_entity_poly.pdbx_seq_one_letter_code
_entity_poly.pdbx_strand_id
1 'polypeptide(L)'
;MKRPLIIIGLIIVIIAPLLFYLLKSNKINPPDAIQERYNIEIPSSTFNFNITYDIKNLNDYLNKKITGNFLVKEVFVQQQKKEKIRVTLTKNDDIVITAKGKKLYCIFPITVDAELTDSRFGKLLTGLVKPVHTSLKITLSTPVKIDKNWRIVTRFKINKYTWTVTPVLQIGPFKKNMEERLNEVINKNSQALTKLLDSEIYKAATLKPSLLPVWHDLQEPILISSIPSNVWIKFICDDISGKIQTYPDRITCMTAMHAKMFIITDTTVVSKAKFRSNPLPALKTLKEEDVVDKSDINI
;
A
#
# COMPACT_ATOMS: atom_id res chain seq x y z
N MET A 1 86.95 -42.15 -26.93
CA MET A 1 85.81 -41.20 -26.85
C MET A 1 85.14 -41.13 -25.46
N LYS A 2 85.87 -41.11 -24.32
CA LYS A 2 85.25 -41.15 -22.96
C LYS A 2 85.51 -39.92 -22.07
N ARG A 3 86.42 -39.02 -22.44
CA ARG A 3 86.77 -37.82 -21.66
C ARG A 3 85.71 -36.69 -21.69
N PRO A 4 84.97 -36.40 -22.79
CA PRO A 4 84.00 -35.30 -22.77
C PRO A 4 82.72 -35.63 -21.97
N LEU A 5 82.34 -36.92 -21.90
CA LEU A 5 81.19 -37.39 -21.11
C LEU A 5 81.38 -37.23 -19.59
N ILE A 6 82.61 -37.37 -19.10
CA ILE A 6 82.92 -37.22 -17.66
C ILE A 6 82.82 -35.75 -17.24
N ILE A 7 83.29 -34.82 -18.09
CA ILE A 7 83.25 -33.38 -17.82
C ILE A 7 81.81 -32.87 -17.83
N ILE A 8 80.98 -33.33 -18.77
CA ILE A 8 79.55 -32.97 -18.82
C ILE A 8 78.80 -33.52 -17.58
N GLY A 9 79.11 -34.73 -17.14
CA GLY A 9 78.54 -35.30 -15.92
C GLY A 9 78.87 -34.48 -14.66
N LEU A 10 80.12 -34.03 -14.54
CA LEU A 10 80.57 -33.20 -13.41
C LEU A 10 79.91 -31.82 -13.38
N ILE A 11 79.68 -31.21 -14.55
CA ILE A 11 78.98 -29.92 -14.66
C ILE A 11 77.52 -30.06 -14.22
N ILE A 12 76.82 -31.13 -14.62
CA ILE A 12 75.42 -31.37 -14.21
C ILE A 12 75.32 -31.58 -12.70
N VAL A 13 76.29 -32.30 -12.10
CA VAL A 13 76.35 -32.54 -10.64
C VAL A 13 76.58 -31.26 -9.85
N ILE A 14 77.21 -30.23 -10.41
CA ILE A 14 77.43 -28.94 -9.74
C ILE A 14 76.27 -27.97 -10.00
N ILE A 15 75.71 -27.96 -11.21
CA ILE A 15 74.63 -27.03 -11.57
C ILE A 15 73.31 -27.45 -10.92
N ALA A 16 72.98 -28.74 -10.86
CA ALA A 16 71.73 -29.21 -10.27
C ALA A 16 71.52 -28.80 -8.80
N PRO A 17 72.49 -28.96 -7.88
CA PRO A 17 72.34 -28.52 -6.50
C PRO A 17 72.32 -26.98 -6.37
N LEU A 18 73.04 -26.26 -7.24
CA LEU A 18 73.00 -24.80 -7.27
C LEU A 18 71.62 -24.28 -7.71
N LEU A 19 71.04 -24.87 -8.76
CA LEU A 19 69.70 -24.53 -9.24
C LEU A 19 68.63 -24.90 -8.20
N PHE A 20 68.78 -26.04 -7.53
CA PHE A 20 67.90 -26.46 -6.43
C PHE A 20 67.99 -25.52 -5.23
N TYR A 21 69.19 -25.03 -4.89
CA TYR A 21 69.38 -24.06 -3.82
C TYR A 21 68.75 -22.70 -4.16
N LEU A 22 68.92 -22.21 -5.39
CA LEU A 22 68.32 -20.95 -5.86
C LEU A 22 66.78 -21.04 -5.91
N LEU A 23 66.21 -22.15 -6.36
CA LEU A 23 64.76 -22.40 -6.36
C LEU A 23 64.19 -22.52 -4.93
N LYS A 24 64.95 -23.08 -3.98
CA LYS A 24 64.53 -23.21 -2.59
C LYS A 24 64.69 -21.91 -1.79
N SER A 25 65.66 -21.07 -2.14
CA SER A 25 65.96 -19.81 -1.45
C SER A 25 64.98 -18.68 -1.78
N ASN A 26 64.27 -18.76 -2.90
CA ASN A 26 63.24 -17.77 -3.29
C ASN A 26 61.84 -18.10 -2.74
N LYS A 27 61.76 -18.62 -1.52
CA LYS A 27 60.50 -18.60 -0.78
C LYS A 27 60.27 -17.17 -0.28
N ILE A 28 59.72 -16.33 -1.16
CA ILE A 28 59.14 -15.05 -0.76
C ILE A 28 58.07 -15.40 0.27
N ASN A 29 58.32 -15.04 1.54
CA ASN A 29 57.29 -15.17 2.56
C ASN A 29 56.12 -14.29 2.11
N PRO A 30 54.88 -14.82 2.07
CA PRO A 30 53.73 -13.98 1.76
C PRO A 30 53.73 -12.82 2.76
N PRO A 31 53.37 -11.60 2.32
CA PRO A 31 53.27 -10.47 3.23
C PRO A 31 52.36 -10.83 4.40
N ASP A 32 52.69 -10.33 5.59
CA ASP A 32 51.90 -10.57 6.79
C ASP A 32 50.44 -10.18 6.53
N ALA A 33 49.52 -11.06 6.90
CA ALA A 33 48.09 -10.78 6.73
C ALA A 33 47.73 -9.53 7.55
N ILE A 34 47.14 -8.53 6.89
CA ILE A 34 46.64 -7.32 7.55
C ILE A 34 45.57 -7.76 8.56
N GLN A 35 45.88 -7.65 9.86
CA GLN A 35 44.96 -8.01 10.95
C GLN A 35 44.12 -6.82 11.44
N GLU A 36 44.40 -5.62 10.94
CA GLU A 36 43.70 -4.41 11.35
C GLU A 36 42.24 -4.46 10.90
N ARG A 37 41.34 -4.59 11.89
CA ARG A 37 39.91 -4.47 11.67
C ARG A 37 39.52 -3.00 11.80
N TYR A 38 39.31 -2.36 10.67
CA TYR A 38 38.77 -1.01 10.62
C TYR A 38 37.23 -1.07 10.77
N ASN A 39 36.69 -0.37 11.76
CA ASN A 39 35.25 -0.15 11.84
C ASN A 39 34.92 1.08 10.99
N ILE A 40 34.62 0.86 9.71
CA ILE A 40 34.26 1.93 8.78
C ILE A 40 32.76 2.19 8.92
N GLU A 41 32.41 3.39 9.38
CA GLU A 41 31.02 3.84 9.36
C GLU A 41 30.64 4.23 7.92
N ILE A 42 29.70 3.50 7.33
CA ILE A 42 29.25 3.75 5.96
C ILE A 42 28.16 4.81 6.00
N PRO A 43 28.34 5.97 5.33
CA PRO A 43 27.33 7.02 5.31
C PRO A 43 26.05 6.50 4.63
N SER A 44 24.90 6.89 5.18
CA SER A 44 23.61 6.58 4.58
C SER A 44 23.27 7.61 3.51
N SER A 45 22.90 7.14 2.33
CA SER A 45 22.26 7.95 1.28
C SER A 45 20.74 7.85 1.42
N THR A 46 20.02 8.83 0.87
CA THR A 46 18.56 8.85 0.85
C THR A 46 18.07 8.96 -0.58
N PHE A 47 17.15 8.07 -0.97
CA PHE A 47 16.44 8.14 -2.25
C PHE A 47 15.00 8.57 -2.00
N ASN A 48 14.59 9.66 -2.63
CA ASN A 48 13.23 10.19 -2.52
C ASN A 48 12.42 9.84 -3.75
N PHE A 49 11.22 9.32 -3.55
CA PHE A 49 10.29 9.06 -4.64
C PHE A 49 8.84 9.12 -4.18
N ASN A 50 7.94 9.38 -5.13
CA ASN A 50 6.53 9.58 -4.88
C ASN A 50 5.72 8.42 -5.43
N ILE A 51 5.00 7.71 -4.57
CA ILE A 51 4.06 6.67 -4.98
C ILE A 51 2.67 7.25 -5.00
N THR A 52 2.00 7.13 -6.14
CA THR A 52 0.66 7.70 -6.32
C THR A 52 -0.37 6.59 -6.48
N TYR A 53 -1.51 6.74 -5.82
CA TYR A 53 -2.69 5.90 -5.97
C TYR A 53 -3.85 6.73 -6.53
N ASP A 54 -4.40 6.33 -7.66
CA ASP A 54 -5.52 7.02 -8.32
C ASP A 54 -6.84 6.75 -7.59
N ILE A 55 -7.56 7.81 -7.22
CA ILE A 55 -8.86 7.72 -6.56
C ILE A 55 -9.91 7.12 -7.50
N LYS A 56 -9.77 7.29 -8.82
CA LYS A 56 -10.65 6.66 -9.81
C LYS A 56 -10.65 5.14 -9.66
N ASN A 57 -9.49 4.52 -9.47
CA ASN A 57 -9.40 3.07 -9.27
C ASN A 57 -10.17 2.62 -8.03
N LEU A 58 -10.20 3.45 -6.98
CA LEU A 58 -11.00 3.18 -5.79
C LEU A 58 -12.50 3.30 -6.06
N ASN A 59 -12.92 4.35 -6.77
CA ASN A 59 -14.31 4.55 -7.16
C ASN A 59 -14.83 3.38 -8.00
N ASP A 60 -14.08 3.00 -9.04
CA ASP A 60 -14.41 1.89 -9.93
C ASP A 60 -14.52 0.57 -9.13
N TYR A 61 -13.57 0.31 -8.22
CA TYR A 61 -13.61 -0.87 -7.36
C TYR A 61 -14.85 -0.91 -6.47
N LEU A 62 -15.14 0.19 -5.77
CA LEU A 62 -16.28 0.25 -4.85
C LEU A 62 -17.61 0.11 -5.58
N ASN A 63 -17.77 0.75 -6.74
CA ASN A 63 -18.99 0.62 -7.54
C ASN A 63 -19.19 -0.78 -8.11
N LYS A 64 -18.11 -1.51 -8.37
CA LYS A 64 -18.17 -2.92 -8.78
C LYS A 64 -18.49 -3.86 -7.61
N LYS A 65 -18.03 -3.56 -6.39
CA LYS A 65 -18.17 -4.45 -5.22
C LYS A 65 -19.42 -4.19 -4.40
N ILE A 66 -19.81 -2.93 -4.26
CA ILE A 66 -20.96 -2.52 -3.46
C ILE A 66 -22.14 -2.39 -4.43
N THR A 67 -22.97 -3.43 -4.49
CA THR A 67 -24.15 -3.47 -5.37
C THR A 67 -25.37 -3.95 -4.60
N GLY A 68 -26.56 -3.47 -4.99
CA GLY A 68 -27.82 -3.92 -4.44
C GLY A 68 -28.16 -3.35 -3.06
N ASN A 69 -28.95 -4.12 -2.31
CA ASN A 69 -29.52 -3.71 -1.03
C ASN A 69 -28.48 -3.90 0.07
N PHE A 70 -28.17 -2.85 0.83
CA PHE A 70 -27.19 -2.93 1.92
C PHE A 70 -27.83 -2.91 3.32
N LEU A 71 -29.12 -2.56 3.42
CA LEU A 71 -29.87 -2.64 4.68
C LEU A 71 -31.34 -2.99 4.40
N VAL A 72 -31.86 -3.98 5.13
CA VAL A 72 -33.30 -4.27 5.21
C VAL A 72 -33.68 -4.37 6.68
N LYS A 73 -34.58 -3.51 7.16
CA LYS A 73 -34.98 -3.45 8.57
C LYS A 73 -36.46 -3.15 8.75
N GLU A 74 -37.06 -3.76 9.75
CA GLU A 74 -38.41 -3.41 10.19
C GLU A 74 -38.34 -2.40 11.33
N VAL A 75 -39.12 -1.32 11.21
CA VAL A 75 -39.10 -0.19 12.14
C VAL A 75 -40.52 0.29 12.42
N PHE A 76 -40.75 0.81 13.62
CA PHE A 76 -42.06 1.32 13.99
C PHE A 76 -42.25 2.76 13.49
N VAL A 77 -43.42 3.06 12.93
CA VAL A 77 -43.77 4.41 12.44
C VAL A 77 -43.93 5.40 13.61
N GLN A 78 -44.46 4.93 14.74
CA GLN A 78 -44.72 5.75 15.94
C GLN A 78 -44.25 5.04 17.22
N GLN A 79 -43.82 5.82 18.23
CA GLN A 79 -43.30 5.31 19.50
C GLN A 79 -44.30 4.43 20.29
N GLN A 80 -45.60 4.60 20.06
CA GLN A 80 -46.65 3.78 20.69
C GLN A 80 -46.84 2.37 20.04
N LYS A 81 -45.91 1.92 19.19
CA LYS A 81 -45.77 0.53 18.69
C LYS A 81 -46.96 -0.09 17.91
N LYS A 82 -47.68 0.69 17.10
CA LYS A 82 -48.90 0.18 16.40
C LYS A 82 -48.74 -0.14 14.91
N GLU A 83 -47.68 0.34 14.26
CA GLU A 83 -47.47 0.22 12.82
C GLU A 83 -45.99 -0.05 12.54
N LYS A 84 -45.72 -1.06 11.70
CA LYS A 84 -44.35 -1.42 11.28
C LYS A 84 -44.17 -1.20 9.79
N ILE A 85 -43.05 -0.60 9.43
CA ILE A 85 -42.59 -0.47 8.05
C ILE A 85 -41.31 -1.27 7.87
N ARG A 86 -41.18 -1.92 6.73
CA ARG A 86 -39.92 -2.47 6.23
C ARG A 86 -39.22 -1.41 5.42
N VAL A 87 -38.04 -1.01 5.86
CA VAL A 87 -37.14 -0.07 5.19
C VAL A 87 -36.05 -0.85 4.50
N THR A 88 -35.95 -0.68 3.19
CA THR A 88 -34.89 -1.21 2.34
C THR A 88 -34.04 -0.05 1.82
N LEU A 89 -32.73 -0.14 2.01
CA LEU A 89 -31.77 0.82 1.48
C LEU A 89 -30.94 0.15 0.39
N THR A 90 -30.93 0.77 -0.79
CA THR A 90 -30.31 0.24 -2.00
C THR A 90 -29.40 1.28 -2.62
N LYS A 91 -28.18 0.90 -3.02
CA LYS A 91 -27.32 1.79 -3.81
C LYS A 91 -28.02 2.07 -5.14
N ASN A 92 -28.22 3.35 -5.48
CA ASN A 92 -28.98 3.72 -6.67
C ASN A 92 -28.17 4.39 -7.79
N ASP A 93 -26.94 4.81 -7.48
CA ASP A 93 -26.02 5.46 -8.42
C ASP A 93 -24.56 5.20 -7.97
N ASP A 94 -23.59 5.75 -8.68
CA ASP A 94 -22.19 5.56 -8.38
C ASP A 94 -21.73 6.30 -7.12
N ILE A 95 -20.99 5.57 -6.28
CA ILE A 95 -20.25 6.09 -5.15
C ILE A 95 -19.12 6.96 -5.70
N VAL A 96 -19.06 8.20 -5.22
CA VAL A 96 -18.04 9.16 -5.64
C VAL A 96 -17.14 9.48 -4.44
N ILE A 97 -15.85 9.14 -4.55
CA ILE A 97 -14.81 9.56 -3.63
C ILE A 97 -14.00 10.68 -4.24
N THR A 98 -13.72 11.69 -3.43
CA THR A 98 -12.81 12.80 -3.72
C THR A 98 -11.91 13.04 -2.52
N ALA A 99 -10.72 13.60 -2.72
CA ALA A 99 -9.90 14.06 -1.61
C ALA A 99 -9.93 15.58 -1.45
N LYS A 100 -9.90 16.04 -0.21
CA LYS A 100 -9.71 17.45 0.13
C LYS A 100 -8.93 17.58 1.42
N GLY A 101 -7.76 18.22 1.35
CA GLY A 101 -6.86 18.42 2.49
C GLY A 101 -6.20 17.13 2.95
N LYS A 102 -6.59 16.62 4.13
CA LYS A 102 -6.09 15.35 4.71
C LYS A 102 -7.21 14.30 4.85
N LYS A 103 -8.32 14.47 4.13
CA LYS A 103 -9.53 13.65 4.24
C LYS A 103 -10.04 13.23 2.87
N LEU A 104 -10.59 12.02 2.80
CA LEU A 104 -11.47 11.62 1.71
C LEU A 104 -12.90 11.97 2.07
N TYR A 105 -13.64 12.41 1.06
CA TYR A 105 -15.06 12.64 1.09
C TYR A 105 -15.71 11.64 0.15
N CYS A 106 -16.71 10.93 0.66
CA CYS A 106 -17.47 9.93 -0.07
C CYS A 106 -18.92 10.38 -0.15
N ILE A 107 -19.48 10.44 -1.35
CA ILE A 107 -20.90 10.63 -1.58
C ILE A 107 -21.46 9.26 -1.92
N PHE A 108 -22.35 8.77 -1.06
CA PHE A 108 -23.03 7.49 -1.24
C PHE A 108 -24.51 7.76 -1.57
N PRO A 109 -24.91 7.60 -2.83
CA PRO A 109 -26.30 7.78 -3.27
C PRO A 109 -27.12 6.51 -3.04
N ILE A 110 -28.30 6.67 -2.43
CA ILE A 110 -29.14 5.60 -1.90
C ILE A 110 -30.60 5.85 -2.26
N THR A 111 -31.30 4.81 -2.67
CA THR A 111 -32.76 4.75 -2.68
C THR A 111 -33.25 4.14 -1.38
N VAL A 112 -34.32 4.71 -0.83
CA VAL A 112 -35.01 4.20 0.35
C VAL A 112 -36.42 3.80 -0.05
N ASP A 113 -36.71 2.52 0.11
CA ASP A 113 -38.04 1.96 -0.03
C ASP A 113 -38.59 1.65 1.35
N ALA A 114 -39.75 2.22 1.70
CA ALA A 114 -40.44 1.91 2.94
C ALA A 114 -41.85 1.39 2.67
N GLU A 115 -42.08 0.13 3.06
CA GLU A 115 -43.32 -0.60 2.85
C GLU A 115 -44.00 -0.88 4.19
N LEU A 116 -45.30 -0.65 4.30
CA LEU A 116 -46.04 -0.98 5.51
C LEU A 116 -46.24 -2.50 5.60
N THR A 117 -45.67 -3.13 6.63
CA THR A 117 -45.80 -4.58 6.85
C THR A 117 -46.86 -4.94 7.88
N ASP A 118 -47.16 -4.04 8.81
CA ASP A 118 -48.13 -4.30 9.89
C ASP A 118 -48.92 -3.03 10.24
N SER A 119 -50.25 -3.18 10.37
CA SER A 119 -51.18 -2.08 10.65
C SER A 119 -52.28 -2.48 11.63
N ARG A 120 -52.61 -1.58 12.55
CA ARG A 120 -53.69 -1.72 13.56
C ARG A 120 -55.10 -1.91 12.98
N PHE A 121 -55.31 -1.69 11.69
CA PHE A 121 -56.59 -1.89 11.01
C PHE A 121 -56.60 -3.17 10.14
N GLY A 122 -55.65 -4.08 10.38
CA GLY A 122 -55.54 -5.35 9.67
C GLY A 122 -54.97 -5.22 8.25
N LYS A 123 -54.97 -6.34 7.51
CA LYS A 123 -54.43 -6.43 6.14
C LYS A 123 -55.12 -5.50 5.11
N LEU A 124 -56.25 -4.90 5.49
CA LEU A 124 -57.05 -4.03 4.64
C LEU A 124 -56.37 -2.68 4.37
N LEU A 125 -55.65 -2.12 5.35
CA LEU A 125 -54.91 -0.86 5.18
C LEU A 125 -53.52 -1.06 4.55
N THR A 126 -52.87 -2.21 4.75
CA THR A 126 -51.58 -2.50 4.09
C THR A 126 -51.68 -2.49 2.56
N GLY A 127 -52.86 -2.80 1.99
CA GLY A 127 -53.11 -2.67 0.55
C GLY A 127 -53.47 -1.24 0.10
N LEU A 128 -53.84 -0.34 1.01
CA LEU A 128 -54.26 1.03 0.72
C LEU A 128 -53.15 2.07 0.94
N VAL A 129 -52.08 1.72 1.65
CA VAL A 129 -50.94 2.59 1.90
C VAL A 129 -49.93 2.44 0.77
N LYS A 130 -49.63 3.56 0.10
CA LYS A 130 -48.62 3.58 -0.97
C LYS A 130 -47.22 3.40 -0.35
N PRO A 131 -46.37 2.52 -0.90
CA PRO A 131 -44.99 2.41 -0.47
C PRO A 131 -44.29 3.76 -0.70
N VAL A 132 -43.42 4.14 0.23
CA VAL A 132 -42.63 5.37 0.12
C VAL A 132 -41.37 5.02 -0.65
N HIS A 133 -41.22 5.60 -1.84
CA HIS A 133 -40.01 5.54 -2.64
C HIS A 133 -39.34 6.91 -2.62
N THR A 134 -38.10 6.97 -2.16
CA THR A 134 -37.37 8.23 -2.03
C THR A 134 -35.88 8.02 -2.24
N SER A 135 -35.13 9.12 -2.39
CA SER A 135 -33.68 9.11 -2.61
C SER A 135 -32.95 10.00 -1.61
N LEU A 136 -31.80 9.51 -1.16
CA LEU A 136 -30.94 10.09 -0.15
C LEU A 136 -29.49 10.07 -0.62
N LYS A 137 -28.77 11.17 -0.41
CA LYS A 137 -27.31 11.22 -0.52
C LYS A 137 -26.70 11.27 0.87
N ILE A 138 -25.90 10.26 1.21
CA ILE A 138 -25.12 10.23 2.45
C ILE A 138 -23.73 10.77 2.14
N THR A 139 -23.33 11.84 2.80
CA THR A 139 -21.96 12.35 2.74
C THR A 139 -21.16 11.80 3.91
N LEU A 140 -20.07 11.10 3.61
CA LEU A 140 -19.14 10.56 4.58
C LEU A 140 -17.77 11.22 4.42
N SER A 141 -17.01 11.27 5.51
CA SER A 141 -15.60 11.69 5.47
C SER A 141 -14.72 10.78 6.30
N THR A 142 -13.47 10.68 5.91
CA THR A 142 -12.48 9.88 6.62
C THR A 142 -11.08 10.48 6.54
N PRO A 143 -10.28 10.46 7.61
CA PRO A 143 -8.85 10.74 7.49
C PRO A 143 -8.15 9.62 6.72
N VAL A 144 -7.22 9.99 5.85
CA VAL A 144 -6.38 9.02 5.13
C VAL A 144 -5.14 8.71 5.94
N LYS A 145 -4.88 7.41 6.15
CA LYS A 145 -3.63 6.92 6.73
C LYS A 145 -3.13 5.73 5.93
N ILE A 146 -1.84 5.46 6.01
CA ILE A 146 -1.24 4.22 5.53
C ILE A 146 -0.78 3.45 6.76
N ASP A 147 -1.08 2.15 6.80
CA ASP A 147 -0.60 1.30 7.86
C ASP A 147 0.83 0.77 7.61
N LYS A 148 1.34 0.01 8.58
CA LYS A 148 2.66 -0.63 8.47
C LYS A 148 2.76 -1.59 7.27
N ASN A 149 1.64 -2.04 6.73
CA ASN A 149 1.54 -2.95 5.60
C ASN A 149 1.29 -2.23 4.27
N TRP A 150 1.51 -0.91 4.21
CA TRP A 150 1.35 -0.10 3.00
C TRP A 150 -0.08 -0.09 2.44
N ARG A 151 -1.08 -0.35 3.28
CA ARG A 151 -2.50 -0.26 2.94
C ARG A 151 -3.07 1.07 3.37
N ILE A 152 -3.97 1.61 2.54
CA ILE A 152 -4.75 2.78 2.90
C ILE A 152 -5.81 2.35 3.90
N VAL A 153 -5.77 2.96 5.09
CA VAL A 153 -6.71 2.73 6.17
C VAL A 153 -7.65 3.91 6.29
N THR A 154 -8.95 3.61 6.25
CA THR A 154 -10.02 4.56 6.48
C THR A 154 -10.79 4.23 7.74
N ARG A 155 -11.45 5.25 8.26
CA ARG A 155 -12.46 5.23 9.32
C ARG A 155 -13.54 6.23 8.96
N PHE A 156 -14.52 5.83 8.16
CA PHE A 156 -15.56 6.75 7.73
C PHE A 156 -16.46 7.17 8.88
N LYS A 157 -16.87 8.43 8.83
CA LYS A 157 -17.94 9.00 9.64
C LYS A 157 -18.95 9.63 8.72
N ILE A 158 -20.22 9.50 9.05
CA ILE A 158 -21.27 10.23 8.33
C ILE A 158 -21.25 11.69 8.76
N ASN A 159 -21.25 12.59 7.78
CA ASN A 159 -21.27 14.03 7.99
C ASN A 159 -22.67 14.60 7.82
N LYS A 160 -23.39 14.16 6.78
CA LYS A 160 -24.67 14.74 6.39
C LYS A 160 -25.55 13.73 5.65
N TYR A 161 -26.85 13.85 5.90
CA TYR A 161 -27.93 13.26 5.11
C TYR A 161 -28.57 14.34 4.26
N THR A 162 -28.71 14.11 2.95
CA THR A 162 -29.39 15.06 2.05
C THR A 162 -30.46 14.32 1.26
N TRP A 163 -31.71 14.50 1.67
CA TRP A 163 -32.87 13.97 0.96
C TRP A 163 -33.00 14.69 -0.38
N THR A 164 -32.93 13.93 -1.47
CA THR A 164 -33.17 14.46 -2.82
C THR A 164 -34.67 14.49 -3.10
N VAL A 165 -35.41 13.55 -2.52
CA VAL A 165 -36.88 13.50 -2.51
C VAL A 165 -37.32 13.42 -1.05
N THR A 166 -38.34 14.18 -0.65
CA THR A 166 -38.80 14.14 0.75
C THR A 166 -39.59 12.86 1.01
N PRO A 167 -39.27 12.09 2.06
CA PRO A 167 -40.00 10.86 2.39
C PRO A 167 -41.36 11.19 3.02
N VAL A 168 -42.43 11.13 2.22
CA VAL A 168 -43.80 11.37 2.70
C VAL A 168 -44.62 10.08 2.61
N LEU A 169 -45.08 9.60 3.77
CA LEU A 169 -46.02 8.48 3.88
C LEU A 169 -47.45 9.00 3.72
N GLN A 170 -48.21 8.42 2.80
CA GLN A 170 -49.62 8.77 2.58
C GLN A 170 -50.53 7.64 3.09
N ILE A 171 -51.38 7.97 4.06
CA ILE A 171 -52.37 7.07 4.64
C ILE A 171 -53.75 7.70 4.41
N GLY A 172 -54.40 7.30 3.31
CA GLY A 172 -55.66 7.92 2.87
C GLY A 172 -55.50 9.44 2.59
N PRO A 173 -56.29 10.32 3.22
CA PRO A 173 -56.18 11.77 3.05
C PRO A 173 -55.01 12.39 3.85
N PHE A 174 -54.39 11.66 4.77
CA PHE A 174 -53.33 12.18 5.63
C PHE A 174 -51.94 11.96 5.01
N LYS A 175 -51.07 12.97 5.12
CA LYS A 175 -49.65 12.91 4.70
C LYS A 175 -48.75 13.09 5.92
N LYS A 176 -47.78 12.20 6.12
CA LYS A 176 -46.81 12.25 7.22
C LYS A 176 -45.39 12.30 6.68
N ASN A 177 -44.62 13.32 7.09
CA ASN A 177 -43.19 13.36 6.82
C ASN A 177 -42.46 12.33 7.69
N MET A 178 -41.67 11.47 7.06
CA MET A 178 -40.93 10.36 7.66
C MET A 178 -39.43 10.63 7.80
N GLU A 179 -38.96 11.83 7.46
CA GLU A 179 -37.54 12.19 7.42
C GLU A 179 -36.84 11.93 8.75
N GLU A 180 -37.39 12.42 9.87
CA GLU A 180 -36.80 12.23 11.19
C GLU A 180 -36.66 10.75 11.55
N ARG A 181 -37.68 9.93 11.26
CA ARG A 181 -37.63 8.50 11.55
C ARG A 181 -36.66 7.74 10.67
N LEU A 182 -36.60 8.05 9.37
CA LEU A 182 -35.63 7.42 8.48
C LEU A 182 -34.20 7.84 8.86
N ASN A 183 -33.98 9.11 9.21
CA ASN A 183 -32.69 9.60 9.70
C ASN A 183 -32.25 8.85 10.97
N GLU A 184 -33.15 8.61 11.94
CA GLU A 184 -32.84 7.81 13.13
C GLU A 184 -32.47 6.36 12.79
N VAL A 185 -33.20 5.73 11.87
CA VAL A 185 -32.94 4.34 11.44
C VAL A 185 -31.59 4.24 10.75
N ILE A 186 -31.29 5.17 9.86
CA ILE A 186 -30.00 5.24 9.16
C ILE A 186 -28.88 5.52 10.17
N ASN A 187 -29.07 6.45 11.11
CA ASN A 187 -28.10 6.73 12.18
C ASN A 187 -27.79 5.49 13.02
N LYS A 188 -28.81 4.73 13.43
CA LYS A 188 -28.64 3.49 14.21
C LYS A 188 -27.88 2.40 13.45
N ASN A 189 -27.94 2.41 12.11
CA ASN A 189 -27.27 1.44 11.25
C ASN A 189 -26.04 2.02 10.53
N SER A 190 -25.64 3.26 10.86
CA SER A 190 -24.55 3.97 10.20
C SER A 190 -23.23 3.20 10.30
N GLN A 191 -23.01 2.52 11.43
CA GLN A 191 -21.82 1.70 11.66
C GLN A 191 -21.70 0.54 10.67
N ALA A 192 -22.81 -0.05 10.23
CA ALA A 192 -22.77 -1.14 9.25
C ALA A 192 -22.28 -0.63 7.89
N LEU A 193 -22.80 0.52 7.46
CA LEU A 193 -22.41 1.19 6.21
C LEU A 193 -20.94 1.63 6.25
N THR A 194 -20.51 2.30 7.33
CA THR A 194 -19.11 2.76 7.44
C THR A 194 -18.14 1.59 7.49
N LYS A 195 -18.46 0.52 8.22
CA LYS A 195 -17.63 -0.70 8.27
C LYS A 195 -17.53 -1.37 6.91
N LEU A 196 -18.64 -1.45 6.16
CA LEU A 196 -18.64 -2.00 4.81
C LEU A 196 -17.67 -1.21 3.92
N LEU A 197 -17.80 0.12 3.87
CA LEU A 197 -16.89 0.98 3.11
C LEU A 197 -15.43 0.82 3.55
N ASP A 198 -15.16 0.91 4.86
CA ASP A 198 -13.81 0.77 5.40
C ASP A 198 -13.18 -0.59 5.05
N SER A 199 -13.97 -1.66 5.09
CA SER A 199 -13.51 -3.01 4.76
C SER A 199 -13.21 -3.20 3.28
N GLU A 200 -14.03 -2.64 2.39
CA GLU A 200 -13.83 -2.76 0.94
C GLU A 200 -12.64 -1.91 0.48
N ILE A 201 -12.46 -0.71 1.04
CA ILE A 201 -11.27 0.11 0.77
C ILE A 201 -10.01 -0.59 1.26
N TYR A 202 -10.00 -1.17 2.46
CA TYR A 202 -8.81 -1.85 2.99
C TYR A 202 -8.36 -3.05 2.14
N LYS A 203 -9.32 -3.73 1.48
CA LYS A 203 -9.02 -4.84 0.56
C LYS A 203 -8.34 -4.36 -0.72
N ALA A 204 -8.84 -3.27 -1.31
CA ALA A 204 -8.39 -2.76 -2.61
C ALA A 204 -7.18 -1.84 -2.55
N ALA A 205 -7.17 -0.92 -1.59
CA ALA A 205 -6.29 0.24 -1.59
C ALA A 205 -4.95 -0.09 -0.92
N THR A 206 -3.99 -0.53 -1.72
CA THR A 206 -2.61 -0.86 -1.29
C THR A 206 -1.59 -0.20 -2.22
N LEU A 207 -0.52 0.32 -1.63
CA LEU A 207 0.62 0.89 -2.36
C LEU A 207 1.70 -0.16 -2.66
N LYS A 208 1.62 -1.35 -2.06
CA LYS A 208 2.63 -2.41 -2.24
C LYS A 208 2.93 -2.75 -3.70
N PRO A 209 1.93 -2.91 -4.59
CA PRO A 209 2.21 -3.29 -5.98
C PRO A 209 3.09 -2.30 -6.71
N SER A 210 2.96 -1.01 -6.41
CA SER A 210 3.79 0.05 -7.01
C SER A 210 5.14 0.21 -6.33
N LEU A 211 5.23 -0.07 -5.03
CA LEU A 211 6.45 0.08 -4.24
C LEU A 211 7.42 -1.10 -4.38
N LEU A 212 6.90 -2.33 -4.46
CA LEU A 212 7.73 -3.53 -4.47
C LEU A 212 8.76 -3.54 -5.61
N PRO A 213 8.41 -3.22 -6.87
CA PRO A 213 9.39 -3.16 -7.95
C PRO A 213 10.50 -2.16 -7.63
N VAL A 214 10.15 -0.92 -7.27
CA VAL A 214 11.14 0.13 -6.93
C VAL A 214 12.06 -0.30 -5.78
N TRP A 215 11.50 -0.92 -4.74
CA TRP A 215 12.26 -1.44 -3.61
C TRP A 215 13.24 -2.56 -4.01
N HIS A 216 12.83 -3.45 -4.90
CA HIS A 216 13.68 -4.54 -5.39
C HIS A 216 14.76 -4.03 -6.35
N ASP A 217 14.38 -3.21 -7.33
CA ASP A 217 15.24 -2.68 -8.37
C ASP A 217 16.39 -1.84 -7.79
N LEU A 218 16.11 -1.01 -6.78
CA LEU A 218 17.15 -0.19 -6.14
C LEU A 218 18.22 -1.02 -5.42
N GLN A 219 17.90 -2.26 -5.03
CA GLN A 219 18.84 -3.17 -4.36
C GLN A 219 19.54 -4.13 -5.34
N GLU A 220 19.19 -4.10 -6.63
CA GLU A 220 19.86 -4.90 -7.64
C GLU A 220 21.29 -4.39 -7.86
N PRO A 221 22.31 -5.28 -7.87
CA PRO A 221 23.67 -4.86 -8.16
C PRO A 221 23.82 -4.35 -9.60
N ILE A 222 24.49 -3.21 -9.74
CA ILE A 222 24.78 -2.54 -11.01
C ILE A 222 26.24 -2.82 -11.38
N LEU A 223 26.49 -3.45 -12.53
CA LEU A 223 27.85 -3.65 -13.04
C LEU A 223 28.41 -2.33 -13.55
N ILE A 224 29.52 -1.86 -12.98
CA ILE A 224 30.21 -0.63 -13.42
C ILE A 224 31.32 -0.95 -14.43
N SER A 225 32.08 -2.01 -14.15
CA SER A 225 33.22 -2.42 -14.98
C SER A 225 33.33 -3.92 -15.01
N SER A 226 33.69 -4.47 -16.17
CA SER A 226 34.00 -5.89 -16.36
C SER A 226 35.49 -6.15 -16.58
N ILE A 227 36.33 -5.11 -16.62
CA ILE A 227 37.74 -5.22 -17.00
C ILE A 227 38.60 -4.48 -15.95
N PRO A 228 39.64 -5.14 -15.37
CA PRO A 228 40.05 -6.54 -15.56
C PRO A 228 39.18 -7.57 -14.79
N SER A 229 38.28 -7.10 -13.91
CA SER A 229 37.38 -7.92 -13.11
C SER A 229 36.03 -7.23 -12.93
N ASN A 230 34.97 -8.00 -12.70
CA ASN A 230 33.64 -7.45 -12.49
C ASN A 230 33.57 -6.62 -11.19
N VAL A 231 33.23 -5.34 -11.32
CA VAL A 231 33.00 -4.39 -10.22
C VAL A 231 31.53 -4.01 -10.22
N TRP A 232 30.85 -4.23 -9.10
CA TRP A 232 29.43 -3.94 -8.93
C TRP A 232 29.22 -2.85 -7.88
N ILE A 233 28.26 -1.96 -8.09
CA ILE A 233 27.63 -1.17 -7.02
C ILE A 233 26.44 -1.94 -6.52
N LYS A 234 26.25 -1.99 -5.21
CA LYS A 234 25.02 -2.48 -4.61
C LYS A 234 24.54 -1.50 -3.55
N PHE A 235 23.25 -1.22 -3.53
CA PHE A 235 22.61 -0.55 -2.42
C PHE A 235 21.97 -1.57 -1.48
N ILE A 236 22.16 -1.38 -0.19
CA ILE A 236 21.44 -2.12 0.85
C ILE A 236 20.47 -1.14 1.49
N CYS A 237 19.18 -1.42 1.34
CA CYS A 237 18.11 -0.60 1.89
C CYS A 237 17.60 -1.26 3.18
N ASP A 238 17.70 -0.54 4.30
CA ASP A 238 17.32 -1.06 5.62
C ASP A 238 15.94 -0.57 6.05
N ASP A 239 15.56 0.63 5.61
CA ASP A 239 14.25 1.18 5.90
C ASP A 239 13.71 2.11 4.82
N ILE A 240 12.42 2.41 4.97
CA ILE A 240 11.70 3.36 4.15
C ILE A 240 10.66 4.05 5.02
N SER A 241 10.58 5.36 4.84
CA SER A 241 9.67 6.23 5.55
C SER A 241 8.77 6.95 4.56
N GLY A 242 7.57 7.33 4.99
CA GLY A 242 6.64 8.00 4.10
C GLY A 242 5.69 8.98 4.78
N LYS A 243 5.24 9.96 4.00
CA LYS A 243 4.23 10.96 4.38
C LYS A 243 3.16 11.03 3.29
N ILE A 244 1.91 11.05 3.72
CA ILE A 244 0.76 11.11 2.80
C ILE A 244 0.39 12.54 2.54
N GLN A 245 0.13 12.82 1.27
CA GLN A 245 -0.57 13.99 0.81
C GLN A 245 -1.71 13.55 -0.10
N THR A 246 -2.82 14.27 -0.05
CA THR A 246 -3.97 13.95 -0.90
C THR A 246 -4.28 15.12 -1.81
N TYR A 247 -4.58 14.76 -3.05
CA TYR A 247 -5.00 15.64 -4.13
C TYR A 247 -6.38 15.18 -4.61
N PRO A 248 -7.19 16.04 -5.27
CA PRO A 248 -8.57 15.73 -5.60
C PRO A 248 -8.78 14.39 -6.32
N ASP A 249 -7.85 14.01 -7.19
CA ASP A 249 -7.86 12.82 -8.04
C ASP A 249 -6.92 11.69 -7.58
N ARG A 250 -6.00 11.96 -6.64
CA ARG A 250 -4.94 11.00 -6.28
C ARG A 250 -4.47 11.12 -4.82
N ILE A 251 -3.99 10.02 -4.28
CA ILE A 251 -3.32 9.95 -2.98
C ILE A 251 -1.84 9.71 -3.24
N THR A 252 -0.97 10.60 -2.78
CA THR A 252 0.47 10.50 -2.97
C THR A 252 1.14 10.21 -1.64
N CYS A 253 1.96 9.17 -1.61
CA CYS A 253 2.89 8.87 -0.54
C CYS A 253 4.27 9.34 -0.98
N MET A 254 4.74 10.44 -0.39
CA MET A 254 6.13 10.87 -0.51
C MET A 254 6.96 9.92 0.34
N THR A 255 7.95 9.28 -0.25
CA THR A 255 8.76 8.27 0.43
C THR A 255 10.24 8.63 0.38
N ALA A 256 10.92 8.40 1.50
CA ALA A 256 12.37 8.50 1.60
C ALA A 256 12.91 7.15 2.05
N MET A 257 13.83 6.60 1.27
CA MET A 257 14.44 5.31 1.48
C MET A 257 15.91 5.49 1.83
N HIS A 258 16.33 4.96 2.98
CA HIS A 258 17.72 5.04 3.42
C HIS A 258 18.49 3.82 2.90
N ALA A 259 19.60 4.10 2.22
CA ALA A 259 20.39 3.10 1.54
C ALA A 259 21.88 3.30 1.81
N LYS A 260 22.58 2.21 2.08
CA LYS A 260 24.04 2.17 2.17
C LYS A 260 24.60 1.61 0.88
N MET A 261 25.57 2.32 0.30
CA MET A 261 26.22 1.92 -0.94
C MET A 261 27.44 1.05 -0.66
N PHE A 262 27.58 -0.03 -1.41
CA PHE A 262 28.71 -0.95 -1.37
C PHE A 262 29.29 -1.16 -2.76
N ILE A 263 30.61 -1.30 -2.83
CA ILE A 263 31.31 -1.74 -4.03
C ILE A 263 31.73 -3.19 -3.81
N ILE A 264 31.39 -4.06 -4.76
CA ILE A 264 31.70 -5.50 -4.71
C ILE A 264 32.64 -5.82 -5.87
N THR A 265 33.84 -6.29 -5.53
CA THR A 265 34.90 -6.68 -6.49
C THR A 265 35.19 -8.19 -6.48
N ASP A 266 34.58 -8.94 -5.57
CA ASP A 266 34.80 -10.38 -5.43
C ASP A 266 34.04 -11.14 -6.53
N THR A 267 34.78 -11.88 -7.36
CA THR A 267 34.29 -12.67 -8.49
C THR A 267 33.53 -13.94 -8.07
N THR A 268 33.65 -14.39 -6.81
CA THR A 268 33.02 -15.62 -6.30
C THR A 268 31.57 -15.43 -5.82
N VAL A 269 31.16 -14.18 -5.58
CA VAL A 269 29.82 -13.80 -5.07
C VAL A 269 28.80 -13.64 -6.22
N VAL A 270 29.28 -13.61 -7.47
CA VAL A 270 28.58 -13.04 -8.63
C VAL A 270 27.82 -14.08 -9.47
N SER A 271 27.09 -15.00 -8.83
CA SER A 271 25.91 -15.54 -9.53
C SER A 271 24.74 -14.64 -9.17
N LYS A 272 24.14 -13.99 -10.17
CA LYS A 272 22.97 -13.08 -10.03
C LYS A 272 21.84 -13.70 -9.17
N ALA A 273 21.84 -15.03 -9.00
CA ALA A 273 20.95 -15.81 -8.14
C ALA A 273 21.18 -15.70 -6.62
N LYS A 274 22.29 -15.12 -6.13
CA LYS A 274 22.58 -15.02 -4.69
C LYS A 274 22.26 -13.65 -4.06
N PHE A 275 22.03 -12.62 -4.85
CA PHE A 275 21.69 -11.29 -4.31
C PHE A 275 20.19 -11.23 -3.99
N ARG A 276 19.81 -11.72 -2.81
CA ARG A 276 18.45 -11.52 -2.31
C ARG A 276 18.30 -10.07 -1.85
N SER A 277 17.33 -9.37 -2.41
CA SER A 277 16.86 -8.08 -1.87
C SER A 277 16.24 -8.31 -0.49
N ASN A 278 16.39 -7.34 0.41
CA ASN A 278 15.68 -7.40 1.70
C ASN A 278 14.16 -7.39 1.46
N PRO A 279 13.36 -8.08 2.30
CA PRO A 279 11.91 -7.96 2.23
C PRO A 279 11.52 -6.50 2.52
N LEU A 280 10.48 -6.01 1.84
CA LEU A 280 9.95 -4.67 2.06
C LEU A 280 9.58 -4.48 3.55
N PRO A 281 10.21 -3.54 4.27
CA PRO A 281 9.97 -3.36 5.69
C PRO A 281 8.62 -2.67 5.94
N ALA A 282 8.25 -2.65 7.22
CA ALA A 282 7.09 -1.88 7.67
C ALA A 282 7.33 -0.38 7.47
N LEU A 283 6.31 0.33 6.98
CA LEU A 283 6.36 1.78 6.80
C LEU A 283 6.67 2.51 8.11
N LYS A 284 7.69 3.37 8.09
CA LYS A 284 7.96 4.37 9.15
C LYS A 284 7.36 5.73 8.76
N THR A 285 7.11 6.58 9.76
CA THR A 285 6.66 7.96 9.49
C THR A 285 7.86 8.79 9.06
N LEU A 286 7.72 9.50 7.94
CA LEU A 286 8.73 10.46 7.48
C LEU A 286 8.71 11.71 8.35
N LYS A 287 9.87 12.17 8.80
CA LYS A 287 10.00 13.41 9.57
C LYS A 287 9.78 14.62 8.66
N GLU A 288 9.37 15.74 9.23
CA GLU A 288 9.02 16.93 8.45
C GLU A 288 10.22 17.56 7.73
N GLU A 289 11.41 17.43 8.32
CA GLU A 289 12.71 17.86 7.77
C GLU A 289 13.17 17.05 6.54
N ASP A 290 12.69 15.83 6.39
CA ASP A 290 13.10 14.90 5.32
C ASP A 290 12.08 14.82 4.16
N VAL A 291 11.07 15.70 4.16
CA VAL A 291 10.04 15.71 3.11
C VAL A 291 10.57 16.42 1.88
N VAL A 292 10.80 15.65 0.81
CA VAL A 292 11.21 16.17 -0.50
C VAL A 292 10.07 15.94 -1.49
N ASP A 293 9.52 17.03 -2.05
CA ASP A 293 8.42 16.95 -3.04
C ASP A 293 8.89 16.42 -4.40
N LYS A 294 10.19 16.54 -4.71
CA LYS A 294 10.79 16.10 -5.97
C LYS A 294 11.29 14.66 -5.87
N SER A 295 10.86 13.82 -6.82
CA SER A 295 11.35 12.44 -6.96
C SER A 295 12.75 12.43 -7.58
N ASP A 296 13.66 11.67 -6.98
CA ASP A 296 15.01 11.41 -7.49
C ASP A 296 15.00 10.37 -8.62
N ILE A 297 13.88 9.66 -8.80
CA ILE A 297 13.74 8.54 -9.77
C ILE A 297 13.13 9.01 -11.11
N ASN A 298 12.71 10.28 -11.22
CA ASN A 298 12.23 10.83 -12.50
C ASN A 298 13.38 11.51 -13.27
N ILE A 299 14.00 10.75 -14.18
CA ILE A 299 14.71 11.25 -15.37
C ILE A 299 13.75 11.12 -16.55
#